data_AF-C7XE14-F1
#
_entry.id   AF-C7XE14-F1
#
_cell.length_a   1.000
_cell.length_b   1.000
_cell.length_c   1.000
_cell.angle_alpha   90.00
_cell.angle_beta   90.00
_cell.angle_gamma   90.00
#
_symmetry.space_group_name_H-M   'P 1'
#
loop_
_entity.id
_entity.type
_entity.pdbx_description
1 polymer ?
#
loop_
_entity_poly.entity_id
_entity_poly.type
_entity_poly.pdbx_seq_one_letter_code
_entity_poly.pdbx_strand_id
1 'polypeptide(L)'
;MFTVIGIMFCGIAVGYFFRKVELLQKIGKPISYTILLLLFLLGISVGANESIVNNLTTLGGQALLIASAGTLGSVLAAWGVYHFFFKERSRG
;
A
#
# COMPACT_ATOMS: atom_id res chain seq x y z
N MET A 1 7.28 15.78 8.89
CA MET A 1 6.07 15.31 8.17
C MET A 1 5.73 16.20 6.97
N PHE A 2 5.66 17.53 7.12
CA PHE A 2 5.43 18.45 6.00
C PHE A 2 6.38 18.27 4.82
N THR A 3 7.68 18.04 5.06
CA THR A 3 8.67 17.80 3.99
C THR A 3 8.34 16.56 3.16
N VAL A 4 7.93 15.46 3.81
CA VAL A 4 7.56 14.21 3.15
C VAL A 4 6.32 14.43 2.30
N ILE A 5 5.30 15.08 2.87
CA ILE A 5 4.06 15.42 2.16
C ILE A 5 4.36 16.32 0.94
N GLY A 6 5.22 17.34 1.10
CA GLY A 6 5.62 18.22 0.01
C GLY A 6 6.33 17.50 -1.13
N ILE A 7 7.23 16.57 -0.81
CA ILE A 7 7.92 15.74 -1.81
C ILE A 7 6.92 14.81 -2.53
N MET A 8 5.94 14.23 -1.83
CA MET A 8 4.90 13.41 -2.46
C MET A 8 4.06 14.21 -3.47
N PHE A 9 3.62 15.42 -3.10
CA PHE A 9 2.88 16.29 -4.01
C PHE A 9 3.72 16.71 -5.22
N CYS A 10 4.99 17.06 -4.99
CA CYS A 10 5.92 17.36 -6.08
C CYS A 10 6.07 16.17 -7.04
N GLY A 11 6.25 14.96 -6.49
CA GLY A 11 6.34 13.73 -7.29
C GLY A 11 5.10 13.46 -8.14
N ILE A 12 3.90 13.72 -7.60
CA ILE A 12 2.64 13.59 -8.35
C ILE A 12 2.57 14.64 -9.48
N ALA A 13 2.94 15.90 -9.19
CA ALA A 13 2.93 16.98 -10.18
C ALA A 13 3.89 16.68 -11.35
N VAL A 14 5.12 16.25 -11.03
CA VAL A 14 6.11 15.84 -12.02
C VAL A 14 5.62 14.61 -12.79
N GLY A 15 5.10 13.59 -12.11
CA GLY A 15 4.53 12.40 -12.74
C GLY A 15 3.39 12.71 -13.70
N TYR A 16 2.54 13.68 -13.36
CA TYR A 16 1.45 14.14 -14.22
C TYR A 16 1.96 14.88 -15.46
N PHE A 17 2.93 15.79 -15.30
CA PHE A 17 3.51 16.54 -16.42
C PHE A 17 4.19 15.63 -17.45
N PHE A 18 4.88 14.60 -16.98
CA PHE A 18 5.61 13.68 -17.86
C PHE A 18 4.78 12.47 -18.35
N ARG A 19 3.52 12.29 -17.90
CA ARG A 19 2.64 11.16 -18.24
C ARG A 19 2.51 10.86 -19.75
N LYS A 20 2.73 11.85 -20.62
CA LYS A 20 2.60 11.71 -22.09
C LYS A 20 3.85 11.16 -22.79
N VAL A 21 4.97 10.98 -22.10
CA VAL A 21 6.21 10.48 -22.71
C VAL A 21 6.17 8.94 -22.76
N GLU A 22 6.23 8.35 -23.97
CA GLU A 22 6.17 6.89 -24.18
C GLU A 22 7.28 6.10 -23.45
N LEU A 23 8.44 6.72 -23.21
CA LEU A 23 9.50 6.15 -22.38
C LEU A 23 9.02 5.82 -20.95
N LEU A 24 8.09 6.61 -20.40
CA LEU A 24 7.59 6.41 -19.06
C LEU A 24 6.56 5.28 -18.94
N GLN A 25 5.95 4.86 -20.06
CA GLN A 25 5.10 3.68 -20.09
C GLN A 25 5.91 2.37 -19.92
N LYS A 26 7.21 2.40 -20.19
CA LYS A 26 8.11 1.24 -20.00
C LYS A 26 8.68 1.11 -18.58
N ILE A 27 8.38 2.03 -17.66
CA ILE A 27 8.88 2.00 -16.28
C ILE A 27 8.25 0.88 -15.44
N GLY A 28 7.15 0.26 -15.90
CA GLY A 28 6.53 -0.86 -15.19
C GLY A 28 7.53 -1.98 -14.85
N LYS A 29 8.47 -2.30 -15.74
CA LYS A 29 9.51 -3.32 -15.48
C LYS A 29 10.54 -2.85 -14.44
N PRO A 30 11.21 -1.68 -14.60
CA PRO A 30 12.09 -1.12 -13.57
C PRO A 30 11.44 -1.00 -12.19
N ILE A 31 10.20 -0.54 -12.10
CA ILE A 31 9.47 -0.39 -10.82
C ILE A 31 9.41 -1.74 -10.09
N SER A 32 8.99 -2.80 -10.77
CA SER A 32 8.92 -4.13 -10.16
C SER A 32 10.29 -4.62 -9.68
N TYR A 33 11.36 -4.41 -10.45
CA TYR A 33 12.72 -4.74 -10.00
C TYR A 33 13.13 -3.94 -8.77
N THR A 34 12.82 -2.64 -8.73
CA THR A 34 13.08 -1.80 -7.55
C THR A 34 12.28 -2.26 -6.34
N ILE A 35 11.00 -2.59 -6.49
CA ILE A 35 10.18 -3.12 -5.38
C ILE A 35 10.79 -4.41 -4.84
N LEU A 36 11.18 -5.34 -5.72
CA LEU A 36 11.81 -6.58 -5.31
C LEU A 36 13.13 -6.33 -4.57
N LEU A 37 13.97 -5.43 -5.09
CA LEU A 37 15.22 -5.04 -4.43
C LEU A 37 14.96 -4.41 -3.06
N LEU A 38 13.98 -3.50 -2.96
CA LEU A 38 13.60 -2.86 -1.70
C LEU A 38 13.06 -3.86 -0.68
N LEU A 39 12.21 -4.81 -1.11
CA LEU A 39 11.70 -5.88 -0.25
C LEU A 39 12.83 -6.79 0.23
N PHE A 40 13.81 -7.08 -0.62
CA PHE A 40 14.99 -7.86 -0.25
C PHE A 40 15.86 -7.13 0.79
N LEU A 41 16.17 -5.85 0.55
CA LEU A 41 16.89 -5.00 1.50
C LEU A 41 16.14 -4.87 2.83
N LEU A 42 14.81 -4.71 2.78
CA LEU A 42 13.96 -4.68 3.97
C LEU A 42 14.08 -5.99 4.76
N GLY A 43 14.02 -7.14 4.08
CA GLY A 43 14.17 -8.45 4.70
C GLY A 43 15.51 -8.61 5.42
N ILE A 44 16.62 -8.19 4.79
CA ILE A 44 17.94 -8.20 5.43
C ILE A 44 17.96 -7.25 6.63
N SER A 45 17.48 -6.02 6.47
CA SER A 45 17.51 -5.02 7.54
C SER A 45 16.67 -5.43 8.76
N VAL A 46 15.55 -6.12 8.53
CA VAL A 46 14.69 -6.64 9.60
C VAL A 46 15.33 -7.88 10.24
N GLY A 47 15.85 -8.81 9.43
CA GLY A 47 16.47 -10.05 9.91
C GLY A 47 17.77 -9.84 10.69
N ALA A 48 18.53 -8.78 10.37
CA ALA A 48 19.74 -8.41 11.11
C ALA A 48 19.46 -7.65 12.42
N ASN A 49 18.21 -7.23 12.66
CA ASN A 49 17.84 -6.48 13.86
C ASN A 49 17.29 -7.42 14.94
N GLU A 50 18.13 -7.83 15.89
CA GLU A 50 17.76 -8.75 16.97
C GLU A 50 16.54 -8.28 17.78
N SER A 51 16.38 -6.97 17.97
CA SER A 51 15.20 -6.41 18.68
C SER A 51 13.91 -6.69 17.92
N ILE A 52 13.93 -6.62 16.58
CA ILE A 52 12.76 -6.97 15.78
C ILE A 52 12.59 -8.49 15.75
N VAL A 53 13.66 -9.25 15.50
CA VAL A 53 13.64 -10.72 15.43
C VAL A 53 13.06 -11.35 16.71
N ASN A 54 13.54 -10.91 17.88
CA ASN A 54 13.09 -11.42 19.17
C ASN A 54 11.63 -11.03 19.49
N ASN A 55 11.13 -9.95 18.89
CA ASN A 55 9.74 -9.50 19.02
C ASN A 55 8.88 -9.85 17.80
N LEU A 56 9.34 -10.71 16.88
CA LEU A 56 8.58 -11.02 15.66
C LEU A 56 7.21 -11.61 15.97
N THR A 57 7.10 -12.45 16.99
CA THR A 57 5.81 -13.05 17.37
C THR A 57 4.83 -11.99 17.87
N THR A 58 5.28 -11.02 18.65
CA THR A 58 4.42 -9.95 19.20
C THR A 58 4.09 -8.92 18.13
N LEU A 59 5.08 -8.42 17.39
CA LEU A 59 4.91 -7.49 16.28
C LEU A 59 4.09 -8.10 15.13
N GLY A 60 4.36 -9.36 14.78
CA GLY A 60 3.64 -10.11 13.77
C GLY A 60 2.20 -10.39 14.18
N GLY A 61 1.96 -10.75 15.44
CA GLY A 61 0.61 -10.92 15.98
C GLY A 61 -0.21 -9.62 15.95
N GLN A 62 0.40 -8.51 16.37
CA GLN A 62 -0.22 -7.18 16.27
C GLN A 62 -0.50 -6.79 14.81
N ALA A 63 0.45 -7.01 13.91
CA ALA A 63 0.28 -6.74 12.49
C ALA A 63 -0.86 -7.58 11.89
N LEU A 64 -0.97 -8.86 12.28
CA LEU A 64 -2.05 -9.75 11.83
C LEU A 64 -3.42 -9.28 12.33
N LEU A 65 -3.51 -8.87 13.59
CA LEU A 65 -4.74 -8.31 14.16
C LEU A 65 -5.15 -7.02 13.45
N ILE A 66 -4.21 -6.10 13.23
CA ILE A 66 -4.49 -4.84 12.51
C ILE A 66 -4.90 -5.12 11.06
N ALA A 67 -4.18 -6.02 10.37
CA ALA A 67 -4.49 -6.38 8.99
C ALA A 67 -5.88 -7.01 8.88
N SER A 68 -6.19 -7.99 9.72
CA SER A 68 -7.51 -8.65 9.73
C SER A 68 -8.63 -7.68 10.09
N ALA A 69 -8.47 -6.85 11.13
CA ALA A 69 -9.45 -5.85 11.51
C ALA A 69 -9.67 -4.80 10.40
N GLY A 70 -8.59 -4.33 9.77
CA GLY A 70 -8.65 -3.38 8.65
C GLY A 70 -9.33 -3.98 7.42
N THR A 71 -9.01 -5.24 7.07
CA THR A 71 -9.66 -5.95 5.95
C THR A 71 -11.14 -6.18 6.25
N LEU A 72 -11.49 -6.69 7.44
CA LEU A 72 -12.88 -6.91 7.83
C LEU A 72 -13.68 -5.60 7.84
N GLY A 73 -13.12 -4.53 8.40
CA GLY A 73 -13.73 -3.20 8.38
C GLY A 73 -13.96 -2.69 6.96
N SER A 74 -12.98 -2.87 6.07
CA SER A 74 -13.09 -2.47 4.66
C SER A 74 -14.17 -3.27 3.92
N VAL A 75 -14.26 -4.58 4.16
CA VAL A 75 -15.29 -5.46 3.57
C VAL A 75 -16.68 -5.10 4.08
N LEU A 76 -16.83 -4.83 5.39
CA LEU A 76 -18.10 -4.42 5.98
C LEU A 76 -18.57 -3.07 5.44
N ALA A 77 -17.66 -2.10 5.31
CA ALA A 77 -17.97 -0.81 4.70
C ALA A 77 -18.40 -0.96 3.23
N ALA A 78 -17.66 -1.76 2.45
CA ALA A 78 -18.01 -2.06 1.06
C ALA A 78 -19.37 -2.77 0.96
N TRP A 79 -19.68 -3.68 1.87
CA TRP A 79 -20.98 -4.35 1.95
C TRP A 79 -22.11 -3.39 2.31
N GLY A 80 -21.87 -2.45 3.23
CA GLY A 80 -22.82 -1.38 3.55
C GLY A 80 -23.12 -0.50 2.35
N VAL A 81 -22.08 -0.04 1.63
CA VAL A 81 -22.24 0.72 0.38
C VAL A 81 -23.02 -0.09 -0.66
N TYR A 82 -22.70 -1.37 -0.84
CA TYR A 82 -23.42 -2.24 -1.75
C TYR A 82 -24.91 -2.38 -1.38
N HIS A 83 -25.22 -2.55 -0.09
CA HIS A 83 -26.61 -2.69 0.34
C HIS A 83 -27.41 -1.39 0.20
N PHE A 84 -26.85 -0.23 0.57
CA PHE A 84 -27.57 1.04 0.52
C PHE A 84 -27.66 1.63 -0.89
N PHE A 85 -26.63 1.49 -1.73
CA PHE A 85 -26.61 2.10 -3.07
C PHE A 85 -27.03 1.14 -4.19
N PHE A 86 -26.70 -0.15 -4.10
CA PHE A 86 -26.95 -1.10 -5.20
C PHE A 86 -28.20 -1.95 -5.00
N LYS A 87 -28.61 -2.27 -3.76
CA LYS A 87 -29.82 -3.07 -3.52
C LYS A 87 -31.13 -2.29 -3.77
N GLU A 88 -31.13 -0.97 -3.59
CA GLU A 88 -32.28 -0.10 -3.89
C GLU A 88 -32.62 -0.06 -5.39
N ARG A 89 -31.66 -0.38 -6.26
CA ARG A 89 -31.83 -0.34 -7.73
C ARG A 89 -32.35 -1.64 -8.35
N SER A 90 -32.48 -2.72 -7.57
CA SER A 90 -33.03 -4.02 -8.02
C SER A 90 -34.52 -4.19 -7.68
N ARG A 91 -35.20 -3.10 -7.30
CA ARG A 91 -36.67 -3.00 -7.19
C ARG A 91 -37.19 -1.88 -8.12
N GLY A 92 -36.71 -1.86 -9.36
CA GLY A 92 -37.26 -1.09 -10.46
C GLY A 92 -37.64 -2.02 -11.59
#